data_AF-A0A0D0J2L8-F1
#
_entry.id   AF-A0A0D0J2L8-F1
#
_cell.length_a   1.000
_cell.length_b   1.000
_cell.length_c   1.000
_cell.angle_alpha   90.00
_cell.angle_beta   90.00
_cell.angle_gamma   90.00
#
_symmetry.space_group_name_H-M   'P 1'
#
loop_
_entity.id
_entity.type
_entity.pdbx_description
1 polymer ?
#
loop_
_entity_poly.entity_id
_entity_poly.type
_entity_poly.pdbx_seq_one_letter_code
_entity_poly.pdbx_strand_id
1 'polypeptide(L)'
;MAVLMSVTVALADQYCFFGYGTTTQTGVLTENTSAKCAIYIPAEVASRYKGCYINKVRVGLASRSTTLKVFITKDLNSYDVTGTSDAAYSGTNDVQTTEKFQISGEEGFYVGYEVTGTAPIVAVSNVYNENGCWADLGDGWKNYAAEGETKSPVLCLDARISGEKVPMDACLISANSTVSAVGEPATLSATVKNQCYTKITKLSVAYSIDGGEEKTAESGKINILTGKDAVVTFTDPEANLALGVHDVKMRILQVNGKDDEVADNNSGESLINVLQFVPGKRLFVEEQTGIDCGFCPRGIVGFQYMSEKYPSQFVGVAVHCYDGNGPLAPSDYADFVRNLINGGFPGSTVMRQNSTSPSGDNLEAILKNLSKITPEMHIDVESKLSADEKSVDVTAMVTPLIKKAGARYKLGFILTEDNVTGYSQANYFSGGSYGEMGGWENKGGYVSDPLQHVARATFGYEGIEGSIPTEFNLNEVINYNVQIPIPSTVQNKKNLNAIAILIDSLTGYVDNAAEAHVGANSADCIETTENAASPVVRIQNGNLVVDGYNGNVKVYTLDGTQVAPTSLSHGIYVVKGEGAQQFVKRIAY
;
A
#
# COMPACT_ATOMS: atom_id res chain seq x y z
N MET A 1 -34.37 54.26 -36.54
CA MET A 1 -33.55 53.08 -36.88
C MET A 1 -32.65 52.83 -35.67
N ALA A 2 -33.04 51.92 -34.78
CA ALA A 2 -32.24 51.60 -33.60
C ALA A 2 -31.26 50.50 -33.98
N VAL A 3 -29.96 50.82 -33.99
CA VAL A 3 -28.90 49.85 -34.21
C VAL A 3 -28.71 49.11 -32.89
N LEU A 4 -29.15 47.85 -32.84
CA LEU A 4 -28.75 46.93 -31.77
C LEU A 4 -27.26 46.61 -31.97
N MET A 5 -26.40 47.13 -31.09
CA MET A 5 -25.06 46.58 -30.92
C MET A 5 -25.16 45.32 -30.07
N SER A 6 -25.01 44.16 -30.70
CA SER A 6 -24.76 42.90 -29.99
C SER A 6 -23.30 42.89 -29.52
N VAL A 7 -23.07 43.11 -28.23
CA VAL A 7 -21.78 42.87 -27.60
C VAL A 7 -21.69 41.38 -27.30
N THR A 8 -20.99 40.63 -28.15
CA THR A 8 -20.57 39.26 -27.83
C THR A 8 -19.38 39.34 -26.89
N VAL A 9 -19.60 39.09 -25.60
CA VAL A 9 -18.51 38.87 -24.64
C VAL A 9 -17.87 37.52 -24.99
N ALA A 10 -16.61 37.53 -25.43
CA ALA A 10 -15.85 36.30 -25.62
C ALA A 10 -15.73 35.59 -24.26
N LEU A 11 -16.19 34.34 -24.18
CA LEU A 11 -15.99 33.51 -23.00
C LEU A 11 -14.47 33.27 -22.82
N ALA A 12 -13.98 33.29 -21.58
CA ALA A 12 -12.60 32.94 -21.32
C ALA A 12 -12.35 31.48 -21.70
N ASP A 13 -11.19 31.19 -22.31
CA ASP A 13 -10.78 29.83 -22.65
C ASP A 13 -10.84 28.92 -21.43
N GLN A 14 -11.48 27.77 -21.61
CA GLN A 14 -11.41 26.65 -20.68
C GLN A 14 -10.07 25.94 -20.83
N TYR A 15 -9.65 25.17 -19.82
CA TYR A 15 -8.45 24.33 -19.95
C TYR A 15 -8.55 23.06 -19.14
N CYS A 16 -7.93 21.98 -19.62
CA CYS A 16 -7.66 20.75 -18.87
C CYS A 16 -6.19 20.35 -18.94
N PHE A 17 -5.83 19.26 -18.27
CA PHE A 17 -4.55 18.59 -18.42
C PHE A 17 -4.78 17.17 -18.91
N PHE A 18 -4.29 16.86 -20.11
CA PHE A 18 -4.35 15.54 -20.69
C PHE A 18 -3.00 14.85 -20.55
N GLY A 19 -3.00 13.61 -20.07
CA GLY A 19 -1.85 12.72 -20.02
C GLY A 19 -2.28 11.37 -19.47
N TYR A 20 -1.53 10.32 -19.81
CA TYR A 20 -1.92 8.93 -19.51
C TYR A 20 -1.65 8.50 -18.07
N GLY A 21 -0.74 9.18 -17.37
CA GLY A 21 -0.32 8.80 -16.02
C GLY A 21 -1.15 9.41 -14.90
N THR A 22 -0.98 8.85 -13.71
CA THR A 22 -1.39 9.48 -12.45
C THR A 22 -0.41 10.61 -12.09
N THR A 23 -0.82 11.47 -11.17
CA THR A 23 0.02 12.55 -10.63
C THR A 23 1.03 12.06 -9.60
N THR A 24 0.88 10.84 -9.13
CA THR A 24 1.85 10.16 -8.26
C THR A 24 3.01 9.61 -9.10
N GLN A 25 4.20 10.11 -8.83
CA GLN A 25 5.42 9.47 -9.31
C GLN A 25 5.68 8.21 -8.48
N THR A 26 5.91 7.09 -9.17
CA THR A 26 6.15 5.80 -8.50
C THR A 26 7.50 5.19 -8.84
N GLY A 27 8.25 5.76 -9.78
CA GLY A 27 9.59 5.27 -10.08
C GLY A 27 10.37 6.18 -11.03
N VAL A 28 11.50 5.65 -11.48
CA VAL A 28 12.32 6.22 -12.54
C VAL A 28 12.32 5.27 -13.74
N LEU A 29 12.27 5.83 -14.96
CA LEU A 29 12.36 5.01 -16.18
C LEU A 29 13.74 4.38 -16.34
N THR A 30 14.78 5.09 -15.91
CA THR A 30 16.18 4.77 -16.19
C THR A 30 17.09 5.47 -15.18
N GLU A 31 18.28 4.91 -14.96
CA GLU A 31 19.36 5.54 -14.19
C GLU A 31 20.03 6.70 -14.94
N ASN A 32 19.67 6.94 -16.21
CA ASN A 32 20.22 8.03 -17.00
C ASN A 32 19.88 9.41 -16.39
N THR A 33 20.86 10.30 -16.43
CA THR A 33 20.74 11.69 -15.96
C THR A 33 20.32 12.66 -17.08
N SER A 34 20.17 12.17 -18.30
CA SER A 34 19.66 12.92 -19.46
C SER A 34 18.80 12.03 -20.34
N ALA A 35 17.71 12.57 -20.87
CA ALA A 35 16.81 11.85 -21.77
C ALA A 35 15.99 12.83 -22.63
N LYS A 36 15.45 12.32 -23.72
CA LYS A 36 14.30 12.91 -24.40
C LYS A 36 13.12 11.97 -24.20
N CYS A 37 11.96 12.52 -23.87
CA CYS A 37 10.77 11.74 -23.55
C CYS A 37 9.54 12.34 -24.21
N ALA A 38 8.57 11.52 -24.59
CA ALA A 38 7.32 11.97 -25.17
C ALA A 38 6.17 11.00 -24.89
N ILE A 39 4.95 11.55 -24.88
CA ILE A 39 3.71 10.78 -25.07
C ILE A 39 3.18 11.04 -26.48
N TYR A 40 2.56 10.03 -27.06
CA TYR A 40 1.84 10.16 -28.34
C TYR A 40 0.35 10.36 -28.06
N ILE A 41 -0.26 11.38 -28.66
CA ILE A 41 -1.69 11.61 -28.64
C ILE A 41 -2.22 11.20 -30.03
N PRO A 42 -2.90 10.05 -30.16
CA PRO A 42 -3.40 9.59 -31.44
C PRO A 42 -4.53 10.48 -31.98
N ALA A 43 -4.78 10.43 -33.29
CA ALA A 43 -5.78 11.26 -33.96
C ALA A 43 -7.18 11.15 -33.32
N GLU A 44 -7.56 9.95 -32.89
CA GLU A 44 -8.82 9.67 -32.20
C GLU A 44 -8.97 10.50 -30.91
N VAL A 45 -7.90 10.59 -30.10
CA VAL A 45 -7.87 11.43 -28.90
C VAL A 45 -7.78 12.91 -29.27
N ALA A 46 -6.92 13.27 -30.23
CA ALA A 46 -6.76 14.64 -30.69
C ALA A 46 -8.08 15.24 -31.22
N SER A 47 -8.93 14.43 -31.86
CA SER A 47 -10.22 14.84 -32.41
C SER A 47 -11.17 15.44 -31.36
N ARG A 48 -11.06 14.98 -30.10
CA ARG A 48 -11.84 15.47 -28.93
C ARG A 48 -11.55 16.94 -28.62
N TYR A 49 -10.36 17.40 -29.01
CA TYR A 49 -9.85 18.74 -28.75
C TYR A 49 -9.72 19.58 -30.02
N LYS A 50 -10.44 19.24 -31.11
CA LYS A 50 -10.41 20.03 -32.35
C LYS A 50 -10.73 21.51 -32.09
N GLY A 51 -9.83 22.39 -32.52
CA GLY A 51 -9.94 23.84 -32.32
C GLY A 51 -9.42 24.33 -30.96
N CYS A 52 -9.02 23.42 -30.06
CA CYS A 52 -8.22 23.78 -28.88
C CYS A 52 -6.75 23.91 -29.26
N TYR A 53 -5.94 24.35 -28.30
CA TYR A 53 -4.51 24.49 -28.45
C TYR A 53 -3.76 24.08 -27.19
N ILE A 54 -2.50 23.71 -27.34
CA ILE A 54 -1.57 23.49 -26.23
C ILE A 54 -0.71 24.73 -26.07
N ASN A 55 -0.62 25.25 -24.85
CA ASN A 55 0.26 26.37 -24.51
C ASN A 55 1.17 26.09 -23.32
N LYS A 56 1.07 24.91 -22.71
CA LYS A 56 1.88 24.55 -21.55
C LYS A 56 2.00 23.03 -21.48
N VAL A 57 3.18 22.57 -21.12
CA VAL A 57 3.47 21.16 -20.85
C VAL A 57 3.88 21.03 -19.40
N ARG A 58 3.30 20.06 -18.70
CA ARG A 58 3.56 19.75 -17.31
C ARG A 58 4.39 18.47 -17.23
N VAL A 59 5.59 18.58 -16.68
CA VAL A 59 6.58 17.51 -16.60
C VAL A 59 6.83 17.12 -15.15
N GLY A 60 6.61 15.86 -14.80
CA GLY A 60 7.07 15.26 -13.55
C GLY A 60 8.53 14.81 -13.68
N LEU A 61 9.38 15.22 -12.75
CA LEU A 61 10.80 14.83 -12.71
C LEU A 61 11.13 14.11 -11.41
N ALA A 62 11.96 13.07 -11.50
CA ALA A 62 12.39 12.32 -10.33
C ALA A 62 13.44 13.04 -9.50
N SER A 63 14.26 13.85 -10.15
CA SER A 63 15.31 14.65 -9.55
C SER A 63 15.29 16.05 -10.10
N ARG A 64 16.06 16.95 -9.48
CA ARG A 64 16.28 18.29 -10.00
C ARG A 64 16.99 18.23 -11.37
N SER A 65 16.50 19.04 -12.30
CA SER A 65 17.15 19.22 -13.62
C SER A 65 18.11 20.42 -13.61
N THR A 66 19.11 20.35 -14.47
CA THR A 66 19.92 21.50 -14.92
C THR A 66 19.33 22.15 -16.16
N THR A 67 18.63 21.39 -17.01
CA THR A 67 17.91 21.92 -18.17
C THR A 67 16.61 21.16 -18.36
N LEU A 68 15.52 21.88 -18.60
CA LEU A 68 14.24 21.31 -19.04
C LEU A 68 13.71 22.10 -20.24
N LYS A 69 13.48 21.39 -21.35
CA LYS A 69 12.91 21.94 -22.58
C LYS A 69 11.70 21.11 -22.98
N VAL A 70 10.68 21.73 -23.55
CA VAL A 70 9.47 21.02 -24.02
C VAL A 70 9.28 21.24 -25.51
N PHE A 71 8.64 20.27 -26.15
CA PHE A 71 8.33 20.30 -27.58
C PHE A 71 6.97 19.65 -27.84
N ILE A 72 6.37 20.02 -28.97
CA ILE A 72 5.15 19.42 -29.51
C ILE A 72 5.40 19.21 -30.99
N THR A 73 5.26 17.98 -31.49
CA THR A 73 5.68 17.62 -32.85
C THR A 73 4.83 16.52 -33.44
N LYS A 74 4.84 16.36 -34.77
CA LYS A 74 4.29 15.18 -35.46
C LYS A 74 5.35 14.13 -35.78
N ASP A 75 6.63 14.50 -35.69
CA ASP A 75 7.77 13.63 -35.96
C ASP A 75 8.84 13.81 -34.87
N LEU A 76 9.16 12.72 -34.16
CA LEU A 76 10.18 12.70 -33.11
C LEU A 76 11.61 12.84 -33.67
N ASN A 77 11.82 12.61 -34.96
CA ASN A 77 13.12 12.78 -35.61
C ASN A 77 13.35 14.21 -36.12
N SER A 78 12.32 15.05 -36.12
CA SER A 78 12.40 16.43 -36.61
C SER A 78 11.41 17.33 -35.86
N TYR A 79 11.89 18.05 -34.84
CA TYR A 79 11.08 18.98 -34.06
C TYR A 79 11.89 20.19 -33.56
N ASP A 80 11.17 21.28 -33.29
CA ASP A 80 11.69 22.45 -32.60
C ASP A 80 11.30 22.44 -31.13
N VAL A 81 12.17 22.99 -30.29
CA VAL A 81 11.85 23.26 -28.88
C VAL A 81 10.81 24.37 -28.82
N THR A 82 9.67 24.08 -28.20
CA THR A 82 8.56 25.03 -28.07
C THR A 82 8.52 25.72 -26.72
N GLY A 83 9.37 25.37 -25.75
CA GLY A 83 9.48 26.07 -24.47
C GLY A 83 10.65 25.61 -23.61
N THR A 84 11.08 26.45 -22.66
CA THR A 84 12.21 26.17 -21.76
C THR A 84 11.91 26.60 -20.33
N SER A 85 12.53 25.94 -19.35
CA SER A 85 12.52 26.36 -17.95
C SER A 85 13.94 26.36 -17.38
N ASP A 86 14.32 27.47 -16.74
CA ASP A 86 15.65 27.66 -16.13
C ASP A 86 15.74 27.09 -14.70
N ALA A 87 14.60 26.68 -14.12
CA ALA A 87 14.53 26.03 -12.81
C ALA A 87 13.43 24.97 -12.80
N ALA A 88 13.80 23.70 -12.89
CA ALA A 88 12.88 22.58 -12.69
C ALA A 88 13.38 21.65 -11.58
N TYR A 89 12.54 21.50 -10.56
CA TYR A 89 12.80 20.72 -9.34
C TYR A 89 12.26 19.30 -9.51
N SER A 90 12.61 18.41 -8.59
CA SER A 90 11.91 17.13 -8.45
C SER A 90 10.41 17.38 -8.23
N GLY A 91 9.56 16.53 -8.79
CA GLY A 91 8.10 16.68 -8.82
C GLY A 91 7.61 17.40 -10.08
N THR A 92 6.45 18.04 -9.97
CA THR A 92 5.73 18.63 -11.10
C THR A 92 6.26 20.01 -11.50
N ASN A 93 6.57 20.20 -12.79
CA ASN A 93 7.04 21.45 -13.37
C ASN A 93 6.17 21.85 -14.57
N ASP A 94 5.65 23.07 -14.57
CA ASP A 94 4.89 23.63 -15.68
C ASP A 94 5.81 24.46 -16.60
N VAL A 95 5.93 24.10 -17.88
CA VAL A 95 6.71 24.82 -18.88
C VAL A 95 5.76 25.45 -19.92
N GLN A 96 5.83 26.76 -20.05
CA GLN A 96 5.03 27.53 -21.01
C GLN A 96 5.63 27.40 -22.42
N THR A 97 4.79 27.19 -23.43
CA THR A 97 5.25 27.21 -24.82
C THR A 97 5.33 28.64 -25.36
N THR A 98 6.25 28.90 -26.28
CA THR A 98 6.48 30.16 -26.97
C THR A 98 5.30 30.52 -27.88
N GLU A 99 4.73 29.51 -28.55
CA GLU A 99 3.56 29.63 -29.40
C GLU A 99 2.47 28.62 -29.03
N LYS A 100 1.23 28.93 -29.41
CA LYS A 100 0.10 28.01 -29.24
C LYS A 100 0.14 26.93 -30.32
N PHE A 101 0.27 25.67 -29.94
CA PHE A 101 0.14 24.55 -30.87
C PHE A 101 -1.35 24.25 -31.10
N GLN A 102 -1.85 24.48 -32.32
CA GLN A 102 -3.26 24.25 -32.66
C GLN A 102 -3.54 22.77 -32.89
N ILE A 103 -4.61 22.26 -32.27
CA ILE A 103 -5.05 20.87 -32.44
C ILE A 103 -6.07 20.83 -33.59
N SER A 104 -5.65 20.26 -34.74
CA SER A 104 -6.54 20.11 -35.90
C SER A 104 -7.63 19.05 -35.67
N GLY A 105 -7.34 18.06 -34.83
CA GLY A 105 -8.19 16.89 -34.57
C GLY A 105 -8.17 15.84 -35.68
N GLU A 106 -7.30 15.96 -36.66
CA GLU A 106 -7.24 15.09 -37.85
C GLU A 106 -6.02 14.14 -37.85
N GLU A 107 -4.97 14.52 -37.12
CA GLU A 107 -3.71 13.77 -37.06
C GLU A 107 -3.25 13.63 -35.60
N GLY A 108 -2.52 12.57 -35.32
CA GLY A 108 -1.85 12.40 -34.03
C GLY A 108 -0.59 13.26 -33.93
N PHE A 109 -0.14 13.48 -32.70
CA PHE A 109 1.06 14.26 -32.42
C PHE A 109 1.70 13.84 -31.09
N TYR A 110 2.95 14.18 -30.89
CA TYR A 110 3.72 13.97 -29.69
C TYR A 110 3.79 15.22 -28.85
N VAL A 111 3.70 15.05 -27.53
CA VAL A 111 4.07 16.06 -26.54
C VAL A 111 5.25 15.51 -25.77
N GLY A 112 6.33 16.26 -25.67
CA GLY A 112 7.56 15.76 -25.09
C GLY A 112 8.45 16.80 -24.46
N TYR A 113 9.55 16.33 -23.90
CA TYR A 113 10.54 17.14 -23.23
C TYR A 113 11.96 16.57 -23.41
N GLU A 114 12.95 17.46 -23.32
CA GLU A 114 14.36 17.15 -23.19
C GLU A 114 14.82 17.56 -21.80
N VAL A 115 15.54 16.68 -21.11
CA VAL A 115 15.98 16.94 -19.74
C VAL A 115 17.43 16.52 -19.52
N THR A 116 18.12 17.24 -18.64
CA THR A 116 19.44 16.87 -18.12
C THR A 116 19.49 17.25 -16.64
N GLY A 117 20.18 16.44 -15.82
CA GLY A 117 20.40 16.65 -14.40
C GLY A 117 21.62 15.90 -13.89
N THR A 118 21.68 15.67 -12.58
CA THR A 118 22.83 15.02 -11.90
C THR A 118 22.49 13.68 -11.25
N ALA A 119 21.25 13.21 -11.40
CA ALA A 119 20.71 11.98 -10.83
C ALA A 119 19.64 11.42 -11.79
N PRO A 120 19.18 10.17 -11.62
CA PRO A 120 18.08 9.59 -12.40
C PRO A 120 16.86 10.53 -12.41
N ILE A 121 16.42 10.95 -13.60
CA ILE A 121 15.60 12.15 -13.74
C ILE A 121 14.20 11.92 -14.33
N VAL A 122 14.02 10.86 -15.11
CA VAL A 122 12.76 10.58 -15.83
C VAL A 122 11.78 9.90 -14.89
N ALA A 123 10.73 10.62 -14.48
CA ALA A 123 9.68 10.08 -13.62
C ALA A 123 8.62 9.30 -14.42
N VAL A 124 8.23 8.15 -13.89
CA VAL A 124 7.10 7.35 -14.39
C VAL A 124 6.04 7.16 -13.31
N SER A 125 4.80 6.99 -13.75
CA SER A 125 3.69 6.60 -12.88
C SER A 125 3.58 5.08 -12.77
N ASN A 126 2.49 4.58 -12.17
CA ASN A 126 2.21 3.15 -12.01
C ASN A 126 1.17 2.62 -13.02
N VAL A 127 0.83 3.40 -14.03
CA VAL A 127 -0.17 3.05 -15.05
C VAL A 127 0.55 2.69 -16.35
N TYR A 128 -0.07 1.81 -17.13
CA TYR A 128 0.43 1.43 -18.44
C TYR A 128 -0.51 1.91 -19.55
N ASN A 129 0.08 2.48 -20.60
CA ASN A 129 -0.60 2.84 -21.84
C ASN A 129 0.43 2.80 -22.96
N GLU A 130 0.15 2.12 -24.06
CA GLU A 130 1.07 1.93 -25.18
C GLU A 130 1.55 3.24 -25.83
N ASN A 131 0.82 4.35 -25.63
CA ASN A 131 1.17 5.66 -26.16
C ASN A 131 1.93 6.54 -25.15
N GLY A 132 2.16 6.03 -23.94
CA GLY A 132 2.57 6.85 -22.80
C GLY A 132 4.06 6.89 -22.48
N CYS A 133 4.92 6.16 -23.19
CA CYS A 133 6.35 6.11 -22.86
C CYS A 133 7.26 5.97 -24.08
N TRP A 134 7.38 7.04 -24.87
CA TRP A 134 8.44 7.17 -25.86
C TRP A 134 9.65 7.82 -25.23
N ALA A 135 10.84 7.26 -25.44
CA ALA A 135 12.07 7.88 -24.96
C ALA A 135 13.26 7.62 -25.89
N ASP A 136 14.15 8.61 -25.97
CA ASP A 136 15.51 8.47 -26.46
C ASP A 136 16.45 8.59 -25.26
N LEU A 137 17.11 7.47 -24.95
CA LEU A 137 18.02 7.31 -23.83
C LEU A 137 19.50 7.32 -24.26
N GLY A 138 19.78 7.70 -25.50
CA GLY A 138 21.13 7.74 -26.10
C GLY A 138 21.29 6.91 -27.37
N ASP A 139 20.32 6.03 -27.66
CA ASP A 139 20.34 5.09 -28.80
C ASP A 139 19.19 5.35 -29.80
N GLY A 140 18.55 6.52 -29.72
CA GLY A 140 17.39 6.89 -30.53
C GLY A 140 16.06 6.56 -29.86
N TRP A 141 14.98 7.04 -30.47
CA TRP A 141 13.62 6.90 -29.97
C TRP A 141 13.12 5.45 -30.00
N LYS A 142 12.59 5.00 -28.86
CA LYS A 142 11.90 3.71 -28.71
C LYS A 142 10.61 3.91 -27.93
N ASN A 143 9.61 3.05 -28.17
CA ASN A 143 8.41 3.01 -27.36
C ASN A 143 8.57 2.00 -26.23
N TYR A 144 9.08 2.45 -25.08
CA TYR A 144 9.26 1.61 -23.89
C TYR A 144 7.92 1.13 -23.30
N ALA A 145 6.81 1.78 -23.65
CA ALA A 145 5.49 1.29 -23.30
C ALA A 145 4.95 0.25 -24.28
N ALA A 146 5.62 -0.14 -25.36
CA ALA A 146 5.08 -1.17 -26.27
C ALA A 146 6.11 -2.22 -26.68
N GLU A 147 7.38 -1.84 -26.71
CA GLU A 147 8.50 -2.63 -27.21
C GLU A 147 9.32 -3.23 -26.05
N GLY A 148 9.93 -4.40 -26.29
CA GLY A 148 10.81 -5.08 -25.33
C GLY A 148 10.12 -6.14 -24.47
N GLU A 149 10.94 -6.93 -23.75
CA GLU A 149 10.46 -7.98 -22.84
C GLU A 149 9.87 -7.40 -21.54
N THR A 150 10.41 -6.28 -21.07
CA THR A 150 9.89 -5.53 -19.91
C THR A 150 9.32 -4.20 -20.37
N LYS A 151 8.00 -4.09 -20.31
CA LYS A 151 7.25 -2.89 -20.68
C LYS A 151 7.30 -1.86 -19.55
N SER A 152 7.55 -0.60 -19.89
CA SER A 152 7.62 0.49 -18.92
C SER A 152 6.26 1.18 -18.71
N PRO A 153 5.98 1.65 -17.47
CA PRO A 153 4.82 2.51 -17.21
C PRO A 153 4.89 3.85 -17.95
N VAL A 154 3.77 4.56 -17.96
CA VAL A 154 3.64 5.86 -18.62
C VAL A 154 4.42 6.96 -17.90
N LEU A 155 4.96 7.89 -18.68
CA LEU A 155 5.66 9.06 -18.19
C LEU A 155 4.72 9.96 -17.37
N CYS A 156 5.27 10.60 -16.34
CA CYS A 156 4.59 11.70 -15.64
C CYS A 156 4.60 12.97 -16.52
N LEU A 157 3.75 13.00 -17.55
CA LEU A 157 3.70 14.07 -18.54
C LEU A 157 2.26 14.42 -18.91
N ASP A 158 1.90 15.70 -18.78
CA ASP A 158 0.60 16.22 -19.21
C ASP A 158 0.73 17.41 -20.17
N ALA A 159 -0.14 17.48 -21.16
CA ALA A 159 -0.38 18.67 -21.98
C ALA A 159 -1.53 19.50 -21.39
N ARG A 160 -1.31 20.81 -21.20
CA ARG A 160 -2.42 21.73 -20.90
C ARG A 160 -3.12 22.09 -22.20
N ILE A 161 -4.30 21.52 -22.41
CA ILE A 161 -5.15 21.81 -23.57
C ILE A 161 -6.12 22.91 -23.19
N SER A 162 -6.17 23.99 -23.98
CA SER A 162 -7.03 25.16 -23.74
C SER A 162 -7.85 25.51 -24.97
N GLY A 163 -9.06 26.03 -24.78
CA GLY A 163 -9.92 26.48 -25.88
C GLY A 163 -11.37 26.72 -25.43
N GLU A 164 -12.25 27.04 -26.37
CA GLU A 164 -13.67 27.31 -26.09
C GLU A 164 -14.46 26.04 -25.74
N LYS A 165 -14.05 24.88 -26.28
CA LYS A 165 -14.74 23.59 -26.10
C LYS A 165 -13.76 22.52 -25.61
N VAL A 166 -13.53 22.49 -24.31
CA VAL A 166 -12.80 21.41 -23.64
C VAL A 166 -13.84 20.42 -23.08
N PRO A 167 -13.75 19.11 -23.39
CA PRO A 167 -14.72 18.13 -22.92
C PRO A 167 -14.76 18.01 -21.39
N MET A 168 -15.93 17.63 -20.87
CA MET A 168 -16.08 17.14 -19.50
C MET A 168 -15.65 15.67 -19.47
N ASP A 169 -14.44 15.39 -18.99
CA ASP A 169 -13.81 14.05 -19.04
C ASP A 169 -13.23 13.69 -17.66
N ALA A 170 -13.87 12.73 -17.00
CA ALA A 170 -13.37 12.06 -15.82
C ALA A 170 -12.82 10.68 -16.20
N CYS A 171 -11.59 10.67 -16.71
CA CYS A 171 -10.89 9.44 -17.08
C CYS A 171 -10.79 8.45 -15.91
N LEU A 172 -11.42 7.28 -16.07
CA LEU A 172 -11.28 6.13 -15.18
C LEU A 172 -9.93 5.45 -15.48
N ILE A 173 -8.94 5.69 -14.61
CA ILE A 173 -7.61 5.12 -14.73
C ILE A 173 -7.63 3.63 -14.37
N SER A 174 -8.34 3.29 -13.29
CA SER A 174 -8.54 1.91 -12.86
C SER A 174 -9.81 1.76 -12.05
N ALA A 175 -10.51 0.65 -12.23
CA ALA A 175 -11.43 0.13 -11.24
C ALA A 175 -10.59 -0.63 -10.20
N ASN A 176 -10.75 -0.28 -8.93
CA ASN A 176 -9.93 -0.83 -7.85
C ASN A 176 -10.68 -1.98 -7.20
N SER A 177 -10.01 -3.13 -7.07
CA SER A 177 -10.56 -4.26 -6.34
C SER A 177 -10.66 -3.94 -4.85
N THR A 178 -11.68 -4.48 -4.19
CA THR A 178 -11.95 -4.24 -2.77
C THR A 178 -12.18 -5.57 -2.04
N VAL A 179 -12.14 -5.52 -0.70
CA VAL A 179 -12.50 -6.64 0.16
C VAL A 179 -13.55 -6.18 1.17
N SER A 180 -14.48 -7.05 1.51
CA SER A 180 -15.59 -6.76 2.44
C SER A 180 -15.90 -7.99 3.28
N ALA A 181 -16.54 -7.78 4.43
CA ALA A 181 -17.05 -8.88 5.24
C ALA A 181 -18.47 -9.26 4.79
N VAL A 182 -18.83 -10.53 4.92
CA VAL A 182 -20.21 -10.99 4.67
C VAL A 182 -21.19 -10.23 5.57
N GLY A 183 -22.31 -9.79 4.99
CA GLY A 183 -23.33 -9.01 5.69
C GLY A 183 -23.06 -7.50 5.74
N GLU A 184 -21.81 -7.08 5.49
CA GLU A 184 -21.49 -5.66 5.35
C GLU A 184 -21.78 -5.17 3.92
N PRO A 185 -22.14 -3.89 3.74
CA PRO A 185 -22.22 -3.29 2.41
C PRO A 185 -20.86 -3.37 1.70
N ALA A 186 -20.86 -3.87 0.46
CA ALA A 186 -19.64 -3.82 -0.34
C ALA A 186 -19.27 -2.36 -0.68
N THR A 187 -18.04 -2.11 -1.12
CA THR A 187 -17.60 -0.78 -1.57
C THR A 187 -17.03 -0.88 -2.97
N LEU A 188 -17.45 0.02 -3.86
CA LEU A 188 -16.78 0.22 -5.14
C LEU A 188 -15.70 1.28 -5.00
N SER A 189 -14.59 1.11 -5.70
CA SER A 189 -13.48 2.06 -5.70
C SER A 189 -12.94 2.21 -7.11
N ALA A 190 -12.58 3.43 -7.50
CA ALA A 190 -11.95 3.73 -8.77
C ALA A 190 -10.88 4.81 -8.61
N THR A 191 -9.80 4.72 -9.37
CA THR A 191 -8.83 5.80 -9.51
C THR A 191 -9.26 6.65 -10.71
N VAL A 192 -9.57 7.92 -10.47
CA VAL A 192 -10.12 8.82 -11.49
C VAL A 192 -9.21 10.02 -11.66
N LYS A 193 -8.83 10.32 -12.91
CA LYS A 193 -8.11 11.55 -13.27
C LYS A 193 -9.08 12.58 -13.80
N ASN A 194 -9.07 13.77 -13.22
CA ASN A 194 -9.88 14.88 -13.68
C ASN A 194 -9.25 15.53 -14.93
N GLN A 195 -9.76 15.17 -16.11
CA GLN A 195 -9.44 15.81 -17.39
C GLN A 195 -10.50 16.84 -17.80
N CYS A 196 -11.42 17.21 -16.90
CA CYS A 196 -12.38 18.28 -17.08
C CYS A 196 -11.74 19.67 -16.92
N TYR A 197 -12.40 20.68 -17.48
CA TYR A 197 -12.05 22.09 -17.27
C TYR A 197 -12.49 22.69 -15.92
N THR A 198 -13.13 21.87 -15.08
CA THR A 198 -13.59 22.25 -13.74
C THR A 198 -13.18 21.17 -12.74
N LYS A 199 -13.20 21.51 -11.44
CA LYS A 199 -12.99 20.51 -10.39
C LYS A 199 -14.16 19.51 -10.35
N ILE A 200 -13.85 18.25 -10.08
CA ILE A 200 -14.86 17.21 -9.83
C ILE A 200 -15.22 17.22 -8.36
N THR A 201 -16.51 17.38 -8.08
CA THR A 201 -17.07 17.38 -6.72
C THR A 201 -18.05 16.23 -6.48
N LYS A 202 -18.52 15.60 -7.55
CA LYS A 202 -19.42 14.45 -7.51
C LYS A 202 -19.27 13.63 -8.80
N LEU A 203 -19.28 12.31 -8.67
CA LEU A 203 -19.32 11.36 -9.79
C LEU A 203 -20.48 10.39 -9.58
N SER A 204 -21.16 10.03 -10.67
CA SER A 204 -22.03 8.85 -10.71
C SER A 204 -21.42 7.77 -11.59
N VAL A 205 -21.60 6.52 -11.19
CA VAL A 205 -21.15 5.35 -11.93
C VAL A 205 -22.33 4.41 -12.18
N ALA A 206 -22.31 3.76 -13.32
CA ALA A 206 -23.08 2.54 -13.54
C ALA A 206 -22.19 1.35 -13.23
N TYR A 207 -22.74 0.30 -12.63
CA TYR A 207 -22.00 -0.92 -12.33
C TYR A 207 -22.88 -2.16 -12.41
N SER A 208 -22.25 -3.30 -12.65
CA SER A 208 -22.86 -4.62 -12.49
C SER A 208 -21.93 -5.55 -11.71
N ILE A 209 -22.53 -6.46 -10.95
CA ILE A 209 -21.84 -7.49 -10.18
C ILE A 209 -22.22 -8.85 -10.76
N ASP A 210 -21.23 -9.70 -11.04
CA ASP A 210 -21.39 -11.04 -11.63
C ASP A 210 -22.26 -11.10 -12.90
N GLY A 211 -22.22 -10.04 -13.71
CA GLY A 211 -23.04 -9.93 -14.92
C GLY A 211 -24.54 -9.74 -14.66
N GLY A 212 -24.94 -9.39 -13.43
CA GLY A 212 -26.30 -9.00 -13.09
C GLY A 212 -26.74 -7.68 -13.72
N GLU A 213 -27.94 -7.21 -13.33
CA GLU A 213 -28.49 -5.95 -13.83
C GLU A 213 -27.59 -4.75 -13.51
N GLU A 214 -27.49 -3.82 -14.45
CA GLU A 214 -26.75 -2.57 -14.25
C GLU A 214 -27.50 -1.68 -13.25
N LYS A 215 -26.80 -1.27 -12.20
CA LYS A 215 -27.26 -0.34 -11.17
C LYS A 215 -26.45 0.94 -11.23
N THR A 216 -26.85 1.95 -10.46
CA THR A 216 -26.11 3.20 -10.35
C THR A 216 -25.70 3.47 -8.91
N ALA A 217 -24.53 4.07 -8.73
CA ALA A 217 -24.01 4.52 -7.45
C ALA A 217 -23.40 5.92 -7.59
N GLU A 218 -23.33 6.62 -6.47
CA GLU A 218 -22.86 8.00 -6.38
C GLU A 218 -21.65 8.06 -5.46
N SER A 219 -20.70 8.91 -5.81
CA SER A 219 -19.54 9.15 -4.96
C SER A 219 -19.95 9.86 -3.67
N GLY A 220 -19.18 9.64 -2.60
CA GLY A 220 -19.18 10.56 -1.46
C GLY A 220 -18.71 11.97 -1.83
N LYS A 221 -18.48 12.81 -0.81
CA LYS A 221 -17.92 14.16 -1.02
C LYS A 221 -16.47 14.04 -1.52
N ILE A 222 -16.23 14.46 -2.75
CA ILE A 222 -14.90 14.46 -3.38
C ILE A 222 -14.50 15.87 -3.82
N ASN A 223 -13.20 16.07 -4.07
CA ASN A 223 -12.65 17.32 -4.60
C ASN A 223 -11.40 17.04 -5.43
N ILE A 224 -11.57 16.72 -6.70
CA ILE A 224 -10.46 16.44 -7.62
C ILE A 224 -10.22 17.68 -8.48
N LEU A 225 -9.09 18.35 -8.31
CA LEU A 225 -8.74 19.52 -9.12
C LEU A 225 -8.41 19.11 -10.56
N THR A 226 -8.56 20.03 -11.51
CA THR A 226 -8.21 19.79 -12.93
C THR A 226 -6.75 19.34 -13.06
N GLY A 227 -6.54 18.22 -13.76
CA GLY A 227 -5.23 17.58 -13.93
C GLY A 227 -4.72 16.83 -12.71
N LYS A 228 -5.55 16.63 -11.68
CA LYS A 228 -5.25 15.76 -10.53
C LYS A 228 -6.08 14.48 -10.62
N ASP A 229 -5.62 13.45 -9.92
CA ASP A 229 -6.34 12.21 -9.73
C ASP A 229 -6.61 11.94 -8.25
N ALA A 230 -7.58 11.08 -7.99
CA ALA A 230 -7.90 10.60 -6.66
C ALA A 230 -8.50 9.20 -6.73
N VAL A 231 -8.35 8.44 -5.63
CA VAL A 231 -9.19 7.27 -5.38
C VAL A 231 -10.57 7.76 -4.92
N VAL A 232 -11.60 7.34 -5.63
CA VAL A 232 -13.00 7.66 -5.36
C VAL A 232 -13.72 6.39 -4.92
N THR A 233 -14.40 6.46 -3.79
CA THR A 233 -15.24 5.38 -3.27
C THR A 233 -16.72 5.68 -3.51
N PHE A 234 -17.47 4.66 -3.91
CA PHE A 234 -18.91 4.70 -4.09
C PHE A 234 -19.52 3.71 -3.11
N THR A 235 -20.41 4.20 -2.25
CA THR A 235 -21.05 3.41 -1.20
C THR A 235 -22.35 2.81 -1.70
N ASP A 236 -22.81 1.75 -1.01
CA ASP A 236 -24.08 1.05 -1.25
C ASP A 236 -24.24 0.34 -2.62
N PRO A 237 -23.24 -0.37 -3.18
CA PRO A 237 -23.44 -1.15 -4.40
C PRO A 237 -24.35 -2.37 -4.18
N GLU A 238 -24.17 -3.09 -3.07
CA GLU A 238 -25.01 -4.23 -2.71
C GLU A 238 -24.76 -4.61 -1.25
N ALA A 239 -25.83 -4.93 -0.50
CA ALA A 239 -25.72 -5.53 0.82
C ALA A 239 -25.85 -7.06 0.69
N ASN A 240 -25.11 -7.81 1.51
CA ASN A 240 -25.19 -9.28 1.59
C ASN A 240 -24.72 -10.03 0.33
N LEU A 241 -23.64 -9.58 -0.32
CA LEU A 241 -22.94 -10.45 -1.26
C LEU A 241 -22.54 -11.76 -0.58
N ALA A 242 -22.61 -12.86 -1.33
CA ALA A 242 -22.21 -14.17 -0.84
C ALA A 242 -20.70 -14.20 -0.55
N LEU A 243 -20.23 -15.20 0.22
CA LEU A 243 -18.80 -15.41 0.37
C LEU A 243 -18.17 -15.78 -0.97
N GLY A 244 -17.04 -15.18 -1.30
CA GLY A 244 -16.33 -15.44 -2.55
C GLY A 244 -15.85 -14.18 -3.25
N VAL A 245 -15.33 -14.38 -4.46
CA VAL A 245 -14.83 -13.30 -5.32
C VAL A 245 -15.91 -12.99 -6.36
N HIS A 246 -16.27 -11.72 -6.48
CA HIS A 246 -17.31 -11.23 -7.37
C HIS A 246 -16.72 -10.30 -8.43
N ASP A 247 -17.12 -10.50 -9.68
CA ASP A 247 -16.69 -9.65 -10.79
C ASP A 247 -17.48 -8.35 -10.78
N VAL A 248 -16.78 -7.22 -10.91
CA VAL A 248 -17.38 -5.90 -11.03
C VAL A 248 -17.02 -5.30 -12.39
N LYS A 249 -18.04 -4.85 -13.11
CA LYS A 249 -17.86 -3.91 -14.23
C LYS A 249 -18.41 -2.57 -13.81
N MET A 250 -17.67 -1.49 -14.05
CA MET A 250 -18.11 -0.15 -13.75
C MET A 250 -17.80 0.82 -14.88
N ARG A 251 -18.63 1.85 -15.03
CA ARG A 251 -18.39 2.96 -15.93
C ARG A 251 -18.86 4.29 -15.33
N ILE A 252 -18.07 5.34 -15.50
CA ILE A 252 -18.48 6.70 -15.11
C ILE A 252 -19.62 7.15 -16.04
N LEU A 253 -20.67 7.71 -15.43
CA LEU A 253 -21.84 8.25 -16.12
C LEU A 253 -21.81 9.77 -16.16
N GLN A 254 -21.70 10.39 -14.98
CA GLN A 254 -21.84 11.83 -14.84
C GLN A 254 -20.75 12.43 -13.97
N VAL A 255 -20.31 13.62 -14.37
CA VAL A 255 -19.40 14.49 -13.66
C VAL A 255 -20.14 15.74 -13.24
N ASN A 256 -20.24 15.97 -11.92
CA ASN A 256 -20.99 17.10 -11.36
C ASN A 256 -22.44 17.21 -11.89
N GLY A 257 -23.10 16.07 -12.17
CA GLY A 257 -24.47 15.99 -12.66
C GLY A 257 -24.66 16.25 -14.16
N LYS A 258 -23.57 16.32 -14.94
CA LYS A 258 -23.59 16.32 -16.40
C LYS A 258 -22.96 15.05 -16.92
N ASP A 259 -23.40 14.58 -18.08
CA ASP A 259 -22.82 13.39 -18.70
C ASP A 259 -21.31 13.57 -18.94
N ASP A 260 -20.57 12.50 -18.74
CA ASP A 260 -19.19 12.44 -19.18
C ASP A 260 -19.14 12.37 -20.71
N GLU A 261 -18.38 13.27 -21.34
CA GLU A 261 -18.38 13.46 -22.80
C GLU A 261 -17.43 12.49 -23.52
N VAL A 262 -16.65 11.68 -22.80
CA VAL A 262 -15.60 10.82 -23.36
C VAL A 262 -15.81 9.37 -22.94
N ALA A 263 -16.64 8.63 -23.69
CA ALA A 263 -17.03 7.27 -23.28
C ALA A 263 -15.89 6.23 -23.22
N ASP A 264 -14.86 6.37 -24.07
CA ASP A 264 -13.84 5.32 -24.27
C ASP A 264 -12.92 5.10 -23.07
N ASN A 265 -12.81 6.07 -22.16
CA ASN A 265 -11.96 6.01 -20.96
C ASN A 265 -12.76 6.00 -19.65
N ASN A 266 -14.07 5.70 -19.71
CA ASN A 266 -14.94 5.72 -18.54
C ASN A 266 -15.12 4.38 -17.86
N SER A 267 -14.65 3.28 -18.47
CA SER A 267 -14.98 1.92 -18.02
C SER A 267 -13.79 1.17 -17.43
N GLY A 268 -14.04 0.32 -16.44
CA GLY A 268 -13.05 -0.56 -15.86
C GLY A 268 -13.68 -1.79 -15.21
N GLU A 269 -12.84 -2.80 -14.96
CA GLU A 269 -13.22 -4.04 -14.29
C GLU A 269 -12.41 -4.23 -13.01
N SER A 270 -13.05 -4.75 -11.97
CA SER A 270 -12.42 -5.04 -10.70
C SER A 270 -13.10 -6.21 -10.00
N LEU A 271 -12.60 -6.57 -8.81
CA LEU A 271 -13.16 -7.64 -8.00
C LEU A 271 -13.62 -7.11 -6.64
N ILE A 272 -14.70 -7.66 -6.11
CA ILE A 272 -15.05 -7.57 -4.69
C ILE A 272 -14.81 -8.93 -4.07
N ASN A 273 -13.89 -9.02 -3.11
CA ASN A 273 -13.64 -10.24 -2.35
C ASN A 273 -14.41 -10.19 -1.03
N VAL A 274 -15.36 -11.11 -0.84
CA VAL A 274 -16.22 -11.16 0.35
C VAL A 274 -15.75 -12.29 1.26
N LEU A 275 -15.30 -11.91 2.44
CA LEU A 275 -14.73 -12.81 3.44
C LEU A 275 -15.67 -12.96 4.63
N GLN A 276 -15.51 -14.05 5.38
CA GLN A 276 -16.24 -14.22 6.64
C GLN A 276 -15.83 -13.16 7.67
N PHE A 277 -14.56 -12.78 7.64
CA PHE A 277 -13.94 -11.73 8.44
C PHE A 277 -12.77 -11.19 7.63
N VAL A 278 -12.62 -9.87 7.59
CA VAL A 278 -11.48 -9.22 6.95
C VAL A 278 -10.36 -9.10 8.00
N PRO A 279 -9.21 -9.77 7.82
CA PRO A 279 -8.10 -9.65 8.75
C PRO A 279 -7.59 -8.21 8.80
N GLY A 280 -7.03 -7.82 9.95
CA GLY A 280 -6.41 -6.51 10.13
C GLY A 280 -4.92 -6.53 9.80
N LYS A 281 -4.33 -5.34 9.63
CA LYS A 281 -2.87 -5.17 9.63
C LYS A 281 -2.31 -5.25 11.05
N ARG A 282 -1.11 -5.80 11.19
CA ARG A 282 -0.33 -5.75 12.43
C ARG A 282 0.69 -4.61 12.37
N LEU A 283 0.84 -3.89 13.48
CA LEU A 283 1.81 -2.82 13.66
C LEU A 283 3.21 -3.42 13.85
N PHE A 284 4.01 -3.35 12.80
CA PHE A 284 5.42 -3.71 12.84
C PHE A 284 6.29 -2.50 13.23
N VAL A 285 7.13 -2.67 14.25
CA VAL A 285 7.97 -1.59 14.80
C VAL A 285 9.40 -2.07 14.99
N GLU A 286 10.34 -1.40 14.31
CA GLU A 286 11.78 -1.59 14.49
C GLU A 286 12.30 -0.42 15.34
N GLU A 287 12.80 -0.71 16.55
CA GLU A 287 13.34 0.28 17.48
C GLU A 287 14.87 0.28 17.44
N GLN A 288 15.49 1.45 17.24
CA GLN A 288 16.90 1.65 17.58
C GLN A 288 17.07 1.89 19.09
N THR A 289 17.81 1.00 19.74
CA THR A 289 18.00 1.01 21.20
C THR A 289 19.44 0.65 21.61
N GLY A 290 19.72 0.58 22.90
CA GLY A 290 21.02 0.18 23.44
C GLY A 290 21.06 0.18 24.96
N ILE A 291 21.88 -0.72 25.53
CA ILE A 291 21.97 -0.87 26.99
C ILE A 291 22.59 0.37 27.65
N ASP A 292 23.48 1.09 26.98
CA ASP A 292 24.09 2.33 27.50
C ASP A 292 23.28 3.60 27.20
N CYS A 293 22.12 3.46 26.54
CA CYS A 293 21.25 4.59 26.21
C CYS A 293 20.32 4.93 27.39
N GLY A 294 20.63 6.01 28.11
CA GLY A 294 19.88 6.41 29.31
C GLY A 294 18.39 6.74 29.10
N PHE A 295 17.97 7.10 27.88
CA PHE A 295 16.56 7.37 27.57
C PHE A 295 15.81 6.17 26.95
N CYS A 296 16.52 5.08 26.62
CA CYS A 296 15.95 3.88 26.02
C CYS A 296 14.96 3.10 26.91
N PRO A 297 14.90 3.29 28.24
CA PRO A 297 13.75 2.83 29.03
C PRO A 297 12.38 3.22 28.46
N ARG A 298 12.28 4.34 27.74
CA ARG A 298 11.04 4.77 27.08
C ARG A 298 10.50 3.74 26.08
N GLY A 299 11.38 3.15 25.29
CA GLY A 299 11.00 2.12 24.33
C GLY A 299 10.64 0.81 24.99
N ILE A 300 11.39 0.41 26.03
CA ILE A 300 11.07 -0.76 26.85
C ILE A 300 9.64 -0.65 27.42
N VAL A 301 9.31 0.50 28.03
CA VAL A 301 7.96 0.76 28.56
C VAL A 301 6.90 0.77 27.44
N GLY A 302 7.21 1.38 26.30
CA GLY A 302 6.28 1.45 25.16
C GLY A 302 5.99 0.08 24.53
N PHE A 303 7.02 -0.74 24.32
CA PHE A 303 6.87 -2.09 23.79
C PHE A 303 6.13 -2.99 24.79
N GLN A 304 6.46 -2.91 26.09
CA GLN A 304 5.73 -3.64 27.12
C GLN A 304 4.22 -3.29 27.08
N TYR A 305 3.89 -2.00 27.04
CA TYR A 305 2.50 -1.55 26.95
C TYR A 305 1.79 -2.10 25.71
N MET A 306 2.43 -2.04 24.54
CA MET A 306 1.83 -2.52 23.29
C MET A 306 1.67 -4.04 23.27
N SER A 307 2.65 -4.79 23.76
CA SER A 307 2.59 -6.25 23.86
C SER A 307 1.53 -6.73 24.84
N GLU A 308 1.34 -6.06 25.98
CA GLU A 308 0.30 -6.40 26.97
C GLU A 308 -1.11 -6.03 26.48
N LYS A 309 -1.27 -4.87 25.85
CA LYS A 309 -2.59 -4.34 25.46
C LYS A 309 -3.04 -4.83 24.09
N TYR A 310 -2.11 -5.09 23.17
CA TYR A 310 -2.38 -5.44 21.76
C TYR A 310 -1.56 -6.65 21.27
N PRO A 311 -1.54 -7.78 21.99
CA PRO A 311 -0.64 -8.92 21.71
C PRO A 311 -0.82 -9.53 20.31
N SER A 312 -2.01 -9.43 19.70
CA SER A 312 -2.27 -9.97 18.36
C SER A 312 -2.06 -8.96 17.23
N GLN A 313 -1.79 -7.70 17.55
CA GLN A 313 -1.69 -6.60 16.59
C GLN A 313 -0.34 -5.87 16.64
N PHE A 314 0.51 -6.15 17.62
CA PHE A 314 1.83 -5.54 17.75
C PHE A 314 2.93 -6.56 17.45
N VAL A 315 3.91 -6.16 16.63
CA VAL A 315 5.12 -6.93 16.35
C VAL A 315 6.32 -6.01 16.53
N GLY A 316 7.00 -6.13 17.67
CA GLY A 316 8.12 -5.29 18.06
C GLY A 316 9.47 -5.95 17.83
N VAL A 317 10.46 -5.17 17.40
CA VAL A 317 11.86 -5.60 17.26
C VAL A 317 12.79 -4.56 17.89
N ALA A 318 13.43 -4.92 18.99
CA ALA A 318 14.42 -4.10 19.68
C ALA A 318 15.81 -4.31 19.05
N VAL A 319 16.29 -3.32 18.31
CA VAL A 319 17.55 -3.38 17.56
C VAL A 319 18.63 -2.60 18.30
N HIS A 320 19.50 -3.32 19.01
CA HIS A 320 20.61 -2.73 19.74
C HIS A 320 21.67 -2.19 18.77
N CYS A 321 21.88 -0.87 18.74
CA CYS A 321 22.79 -0.20 17.80
C CYS A 321 23.36 1.15 18.30
N TYR A 322 23.18 1.47 19.59
CA TYR A 322 23.61 2.73 20.21
C TYR A 322 25.13 2.93 20.23
N ASP A 323 25.90 1.88 20.50
CA ASP A 323 27.34 1.91 20.82
C ASP A 323 28.22 1.24 19.75
N GLY A 324 27.72 1.10 18.52
CA GLY A 324 28.34 0.23 17.51
C GLY A 324 27.96 -1.23 17.76
N ASN A 325 28.67 -2.19 17.16
CA ASN A 325 28.36 -3.63 17.25
C ASN A 325 28.59 -4.21 18.65
N GLY A 326 27.86 -3.72 19.67
CA GLY A 326 27.82 -4.26 21.01
C GLY A 326 27.31 -5.71 21.03
N PRO A 327 27.36 -6.39 22.19
CA PRO A 327 27.10 -7.84 22.29
C PRO A 327 25.68 -8.26 21.89
N LEU A 328 24.76 -7.29 21.79
CA LEU A 328 23.36 -7.48 21.38
C LEU A 328 23.07 -6.99 19.97
N ALA A 329 24.04 -6.39 19.28
CA ALA A 329 23.83 -5.76 17.98
C ALA A 329 23.81 -6.80 16.85
N PRO A 330 22.71 -6.87 16.06
CA PRO A 330 22.67 -7.70 14.87
C PRO A 330 23.36 -6.99 13.69
N SER A 331 24.70 -7.10 13.60
CA SER A 331 25.60 -6.47 12.59
C SER A 331 24.92 -5.63 11.47
N ASP A 332 24.71 -6.19 10.27
CA ASP A 332 24.19 -5.45 9.11
C ASP A 332 22.77 -4.89 9.31
N TYR A 333 21.96 -5.59 10.11
CA TYR A 333 20.59 -5.16 10.39
C TYR A 333 20.54 -3.95 11.33
N ALA A 334 21.48 -3.84 12.26
CA ALA A 334 21.64 -2.67 13.14
C ALA A 334 21.94 -1.40 12.33
N ASP A 335 22.83 -1.50 11.34
CA ASP A 335 23.16 -0.39 10.45
C ASP A 335 21.98 -0.03 9.54
N PHE A 336 21.28 -1.03 9.00
CA PHE A 336 20.08 -0.82 8.21
C PHE A 336 19.00 -0.04 8.97
N VAL A 337 18.63 -0.48 10.19
CA VAL A 337 17.58 0.19 10.99
C VAL A 337 18.00 1.61 11.40
N ARG A 338 19.27 1.82 11.74
CA ARG A 338 19.79 3.18 11.99
C ARG A 338 19.63 4.10 10.79
N ASN A 339 19.87 3.61 9.58
CA ASN A 339 19.73 4.40 8.36
C ASN A 339 18.27 4.71 8.01
N LEU A 340 17.30 3.93 8.53
CA LEU A 340 15.87 4.21 8.38
C LEU A 340 15.35 5.26 9.37
N ILE A 341 16.04 5.49 10.49
CA ILE A 341 15.53 6.31 11.59
C ILE A 341 16.28 7.65 11.66
N ASN A 342 15.55 8.73 11.35
CA ASN A 342 16.05 10.08 11.54
C ASN A 342 15.84 10.51 12.99
N GLY A 343 16.90 10.52 13.81
CA GLY A 343 16.84 11.05 15.17
C GLY A 343 17.76 10.38 16.17
N GLY A 344 17.63 10.79 17.44
CA GLY A 344 18.38 10.21 18.55
C GLY A 344 17.77 8.90 19.08
N PHE A 345 18.38 8.38 20.12
CA PHE A 345 17.94 7.15 20.80
C PHE A 345 17.12 7.48 22.06
N PRO A 346 16.06 6.69 22.36
CA PRO A 346 15.50 5.67 21.50
C PRO A 346 14.71 6.31 20.33
N GLY A 347 14.72 5.64 19.19
CA GLY A 347 13.92 5.99 18.02
C GLY A 347 13.33 4.73 17.43
N SER A 348 12.24 4.85 16.67
CA SER A 348 11.64 3.70 15.99
C SER A 348 11.18 4.08 14.60
N THR A 349 11.08 3.10 13.72
CA THR A 349 10.33 3.20 12.47
C THR A 349 9.13 2.28 12.53
N VAL A 350 7.98 2.78 12.07
CA VAL A 350 6.73 2.03 12.04
C VAL A 350 6.39 1.70 10.60
N MET A 351 6.18 0.42 10.32
CA MET A 351 5.94 -0.10 8.96
C MET A 351 7.04 0.35 7.95
N ARG A 352 8.23 0.73 8.43
CA ARG A 352 9.31 1.40 7.67
C ARG A 352 8.94 2.72 7.00
N GLN A 353 7.84 3.36 7.40
CA GLN A 353 7.35 4.57 6.73
C GLN A 353 7.87 5.86 7.35
N ASN A 354 7.87 5.93 8.68
CA ASN A 354 8.15 7.16 9.41
C ASN A 354 8.89 6.88 10.70
N SER A 355 9.87 7.73 11.01
CA SER A 355 10.54 7.75 12.32
C SER A 355 9.60 8.33 13.39
N THR A 356 9.51 7.67 14.55
CA THR A 356 8.71 8.11 15.69
C THR A 356 9.37 7.72 17.01
N SER A 357 8.94 8.35 18.11
CA SER A 357 9.32 7.92 19.46
C SER A 357 8.58 6.62 19.81
N PRO A 358 9.26 5.58 20.34
CA PRO A 358 8.67 4.28 20.66
C PRO A 358 7.85 4.29 21.97
N SER A 359 7.18 5.38 22.30
CA SER A 359 6.30 5.45 23.47
C SER A 359 4.95 4.77 23.19
N GLY A 360 4.35 4.16 24.22
CA GLY A 360 3.07 3.46 24.10
C GLY A 360 1.95 4.29 23.48
N ASP A 361 1.79 5.54 23.91
CA ASP A 361 0.76 6.46 23.37
C ASP A 361 0.94 6.72 21.86
N ASN A 362 2.18 6.89 21.41
CA ASN A 362 2.47 7.13 19.99
C ASN A 362 2.17 5.87 19.17
N LEU A 363 2.64 4.72 19.61
CA LEU A 363 2.43 3.45 18.92
C LEU A 363 0.95 3.07 18.88
N GLU A 364 0.20 3.27 19.96
CA GLU A 364 -1.25 3.04 20.01
C GLU A 364 -2.01 3.99 19.07
N ALA A 365 -1.64 5.27 19.03
CA ALA A 365 -2.25 6.22 18.10
C ALA A 365 -2.04 5.80 16.63
N ILE A 366 -0.85 5.31 16.30
CA ILE A 366 -0.56 4.80 14.96
C ILE A 366 -1.33 3.50 14.69
N LEU A 367 -1.37 2.54 15.63
CA LEU A 367 -2.14 1.30 15.50
C LEU A 367 -3.63 1.57 15.25
N LYS A 368 -4.23 2.53 15.95
CA LYS A 368 -5.64 2.91 15.76
C LYS A 368 -5.93 3.46 14.36
N ASN A 369 -4.96 4.12 13.73
CA ASN A 369 -5.09 4.57 12.36
C ASN A 369 -4.82 3.44 11.36
N LEU A 370 -3.82 2.60 11.62
CA LEU A 370 -3.51 1.40 10.84
C LEU A 370 -4.70 0.43 10.78
N SER A 371 -5.43 0.27 11.88
CA SER A 371 -6.61 -0.61 11.98
C SER A 371 -7.79 -0.16 11.11
N LYS A 372 -7.76 1.06 10.56
CA LYS A 372 -8.76 1.56 9.61
C LYS A 372 -8.39 1.26 8.16
N ILE A 373 -7.18 0.76 7.93
CA ILE A 373 -6.67 0.43 6.60
C ILE A 373 -6.89 -1.05 6.37
N THR A 374 -7.70 -1.35 5.38
CA THR A 374 -7.93 -2.71 4.92
C THR A 374 -6.64 -3.29 4.32
N PRO A 375 -6.17 -4.47 4.76
CA PRO A 375 -5.00 -5.08 4.15
C PRO A 375 -5.28 -5.59 2.74
N GLU A 376 -4.26 -5.48 1.90
CA GLU A 376 -4.28 -6.05 0.55
C GLU A 376 -3.87 -7.52 0.58
N MET A 377 -3.05 -7.88 1.57
CA MET A 377 -2.51 -9.19 1.85
C MET A 377 -2.63 -9.50 3.34
N HIS A 378 -3.14 -10.69 3.66
CA HIS A 378 -2.99 -11.27 4.99
C HIS A 378 -1.66 -12.01 5.08
N ILE A 379 -1.03 -11.99 6.25
CA ILE A 379 0.19 -12.76 6.52
C ILE A 379 0.06 -13.43 7.88
N ASP A 380 0.46 -14.68 7.93
CA ASP A 380 0.75 -15.43 9.15
C ASP A 380 2.13 -16.09 9.05
N VAL A 381 2.64 -16.57 10.17
CA VAL A 381 3.94 -17.23 10.24
C VAL A 381 3.85 -18.43 11.18
N GLU A 382 4.50 -19.51 10.78
CA GLU A 382 4.76 -20.67 11.62
C GLU A 382 6.26 -20.85 11.77
N SER A 383 6.68 -21.39 12.93
CA SER A 383 8.09 -21.67 13.15
C SER A 383 8.32 -22.87 14.04
N LYS A 384 9.43 -23.57 13.78
CA LYS A 384 9.90 -24.69 14.60
C LYS A 384 11.42 -24.73 14.63
N LEU A 385 11.98 -25.27 15.71
CA LEU A 385 13.40 -25.61 15.71
C LEU A 385 13.65 -26.73 14.68
N SER A 386 14.74 -26.57 13.95
CA SER A 386 15.32 -27.65 13.14
C SER A 386 15.66 -28.86 14.01
N ALA A 387 15.80 -30.03 13.37
CA ALA A 387 16.08 -31.28 14.08
C ALA A 387 17.40 -31.27 14.87
N ASP A 388 18.42 -30.51 14.43
CA ASP A 388 19.68 -30.33 15.17
C ASP A 388 19.71 -29.07 16.05
N GLU A 389 18.58 -28.36 16.10
CA GLU A 389 18.35 -27.10 16.79
C GLU A 389 19.38 -26.00 16.50
N LYS A 390 20.06 -26.03 15.35
CA LYS A 390 21.01 -24.96 14.97
C LYS A 390 20.37 -23.84 14.16
N SER A 391 19.14 -24.06 13.73
CA SER A 391 18.35 -23.11 12.96
C SER A 391 16.87 -23.19 13.33
N VAL A 392 16.12 -22.16 12.95
CA VAL A 392 14.66 -22.13 12.99
C VAL A 392 14.15 -22.29 11.57
N ASP A 393 13.30 -23.29 11.33
CA ASP A 393 12.53 -23.40 10.10
C ASP A 393 11.31 -22.48 10.25
N VAL A 394 11.17 -21.51 9.33
CA VAL A 394 10.12 -20.49 9.35
C VAL A 394 9.32 -20.58 8.05
N THR A 395 7.99 -20.66 8.17
CA THR A 395 7.06 -20.67 7.04
C THR A 395 6.22 -19.40 7.11
N ALA A 396 6.37 -18.50 6.13
CA ALA A 396 5.42 -17.41 5.92
C ALA A 396 4.24 -17.91 5.10
N MET A 397 3.03 -17.57 5.53
CA MET A 397 1.76 -17.88 4.87
C MET A 397 1.10 -16.58 4.47
N VAL A 398 1.07 -16.27 3.17
CA VAL A 398 0.51 -15.02 2.65
C VAL A 398 -0.76 -15.32 1.88
N THR A 399 -1.86 -14.64 2.22
CA THR A 399 -3.15 -14.81 1.54
C THR A 399 -3.54 -13.50 0.85
N PRO A 400 -3.56 -13.44 -0.48
CA PRO A 400 -4.00 -12.27 -1.21
C PRO A 400 -5.49 -12.00 -1.04
N LEU A 401 -5.84 -10.77 -0.66
CA LEU A 401 -7.23 -10.35 -0.41
C LEU A 401 -7.76 -9.42 -1.49
N ILE A 402 -6.88 -8.62 -2.09
CA ILE A 402 -7.19 -7.66 -3.16
C ILE A 402 -6.30 -7.97 -4.36
N LYS A 403 -6.88 -8.07 -5.57
CA LYS A 403 -6.08 -8.38 -6.77
C LYS A 403 -5.23 -7.17 -7.14
N LYS A 404 -3.92 -7.39 -7.13
CA LYS A 404 -2.87 -6.50 -7.63
C LYS A 404 -1.81 -7.34 -8.33
N ALA A 405 -0.94 -6.70 -9.12
CA ALA A 405 0.21 -7.37 -9.70
C ALA A 405 1.14 -7.88 -8.59
N GLY A 406 1.48 -9.16 -8.60
CA GLY A 406 2.18 -9.81 -7.49
C GLY A 406 3.66 -9.46 -7.36
N ALA A 407 4.29 -8.98 -8.44
CA ALA A 407 5.65 -8.41 -8.46
C ALA A 407 5.84 -7.22 -7.49
N ARG A 408 4.75 -6.75 -6.87
CA ARG A 408 4.75 -5.68 -5.88
C ARG A 408 5.26 -6.11 -4.50
N TYR A 409 5.21 -7.37 -4.10
CA TYR A 409 5.51 -7.75 -2.71
C TYR A 409 6.71 -8.69 -2.56
N LYS A 410 7.45 -8.53 -1.46
CA LYS A 410 8.57 -9.40 -1.05
C LYS A 410 8.47 -9.74 0.43
N LEU A 411 9.05 -10.87 0.83
CA LEU A 411 9.10 -11.32 2.21
C LEU A 411 10.48 -11.07 2.80
N GLY A 412 10.53 -10.71 4.08
CA GLY A 412 11.73 -10.70 4.91
C GLY A 412 11.46 -11.37 6.24
N PHE A 413 12.53 -11.80 6.92
CA PHE A 413 12.40 -12.56 8.16
C PHE A 413 13.37 -12.08 9.25
N ILE A 414 12.91 -12.11 10.50
CA ILE A 414 13.65 -11.65 11.68
C ILE A 414 13.44 -12.67 12.81
N LEU A 415 14.50 -12.95 13.58
CA LEU A 415 14.41 -13.64 14.87
C LEU A 415 14.64 -12.65 16.00
N THR A 416 13.74 -12.64 16.99
CA THR A 416 13.91 -11.92 18.25
C THR A 416 14.08 -12.91 19.41
N GLU A 417 14.66 -12.46 20.52
CA GLU A 417 14.73 -13.21 21.76
C GLU A 417 14.18 -12.38 22.93
N ASP A 418 13.26 -12.99 23.67
CA ASP A 418 12.70 -12.46 24.90
C ASP A 418 13.49 -12.92 26.13
N ASN A 419 13.30 -12.19 27.23
CA ASN A 419 13.94 -12.49 28.52
C ASN A 419 15.47 -12.63 28.45
N VAL A 420 16.14 -11.79 27.65
CA VAL A 420 17.60 -11.74 27.58
C VAL A 420 18.15 -11.11 28.86
N THR A 421 19.04 -11.82 29.56
CA THR A 421 19.56 -11.40 30.89
C THR A 421 21.06 -11.15 30.88
N GLY A 422 21.62 -10.68 31.99
CA GLY A 422 23.06 -10.45 32.15
C GLY A 422 23.55 -9.08 31.65
N TYR A 423 22.62 -8.19 31.31
CA TYR A 423 22.89 -6.81 30.88
C TYR A 423 22.24 -5.81 31.85
N SER A 424 22.78 -4.60 31.90
CA SER A 424 22.22 -3.51 32.70
C SER A 424 21.88 -2.32 31.79
N GLN A 425 20.61 -1.95 31.76
CA GLN A 425 20.11 -0.80 31.00
C GLN A 425 20.35 0.50 31.78
N ALA A 426 21.05 1.45 31.16
CA ALA A 426 21.18 2.82 31.64
C ALA A 426 19.80 3.50 31.72
N ASN A 427 19.58 4.28 32.79
CA ASN A 427 18.29 4.87 33.10
C ASN A 427 18.42 6.31 33.60
N TYR A 428 18.17 7.28 32.72
CA TYR A 428 18.15 8.70 33.05
C TYR A 428 16.88 9.15 33.76
N PHE A 429 15.83 8.33 33.80
CA PHE A 429 14.62 8.65 34.54
C PHE A 429 14.78 8.44 36.06
N SER A 430 15.84 7.75 36.50
CA SER A 430 16.12 7.47 37.91
C SER A 430 16.01 8.73 38.78
N GLY A 431 15.23 8.63 39.85
CA GLY A 431 14.98 9.73 40.77
C GLY A 431 13.91 10.74 40.31
N GLY A 432 13.23 10.47 39.19
CA GLY A 432 12.00 11.19 38.78
C GLY A 432 12.19 12.59 38.19
N SER A 433 13.43 13.03 37.97
CA SER A 433 13.70 14.38 37.45
C SER A 433 13.15 14.64 36.03
N TYR A 434 12.90 13.58 35.26
CA TYR A 434 12.31 13.63 33.91
C TYR A 434 10.82 13.25 33.88
N GLY A 435 10.16 13.17 35.04
CA GLY A 435 8.76 12.75 35.16
C GLY A 435 8.57 11.23 35.22
N GLU A 436 7.32 10.80 35.21
CA GLU A 436 6.93 9.38 35.25
C GLU A 436 7.35 8.64 33.97
N MET A 437 7.87 7.43 34.10
CA MET A 437 8.30 6.56 33.00
C MET A 437 8.03 5.09 33.33
N GLY A 438 6.76 4.73 33.50
CA GLY A 438 6.35 3.33 33.67
C GLY A 438 7.02 2.61 34.83
N GLY A 439 7.38 3.33 35.90
CA GLY A 439 8.07 2.79 37.08
C GLY A 439 9.59 2.85 37.00
N TRP A 440 10.19 3.18 35.85
CA TRP A 440 11.64 3.34 35.70
C TRP A 440 12.18 4.55 36.48
N GLU A 441 11.34 5.55 36.75
CA GLU A 441 11.69 6.68 37.59
C GLU A 441 12.02 6.29 39.04
N ASN A 442 11.48 5.15 39.50
CA ASN A 442 11.69 4.61 40.84
C ASN A 442 12.86 3.63 40.91
N LYS A 443 13.50 3.30 39.78
CA LYS A 443 14.64 2.38 39.69
C LYS A 443 15.97 3.13 39.76
N GLY A 444 17.06 2.39 39.94
CA GLY A 444 18.43 2.94 39.91
C GLY A 444 18.84 3.45 38.53
N GLY A 445 19.99 4.13 38.47
CA GLY A 445 20.57 4.66 37.23
C GLY A 445 21.03 3.59 36.23
N TYR A 446 21.12 2.34 36.68
CA TYR A 446 21.28 1.14 35.86
C TYR A 446 20.35 0.05 36.38
N VAL A 447 19.70 -0.68 35.48
CA VAL A 447 18.66 -1.67 35.82
C VAL A 447 18.92 -2.97 35.05
N SER A 448 18.96 -4.11 35.76
CA SER A 448 19.28 -5.42 35.18
C SER A 448 18.05 -6.30 34.95
N ASP A 449 16.96 -5.70 34.48
CA ASP A 449 15.74 -6.45 34.14
C ASP A 449 15.90 -7.20 32.80
N PRO A 450 15.20 -8.32 32.58
CA PRO A 450 15.26 -9.05 31.32
C PRO A 450 14.80 -8.19 30.14
N LEU A 451 15.64 -8.10 29.10
CA LEU A 451 15.33 -7.39 27.86
C LEU A 451 14.40 -8.26 27.00
N GLN A 452 13.48 -7.61 26.28
CA GLN A 452 12.46 -8.24 25.44
C GLN A 452 12.66 -7.85 23.97
N HIS A 453 12.11 -8.65 23.05
CA HIS A 453 12.09 -8.42 21.61
C HIS A 453 13.48 -8.20 20.97
N VAL A 454 14.55 -8.70 21.60
CA VAL A 454 15.93 -8.38 21.19
C VAL A 454 16.22 -9.03 19.85
N ALA A 455 16.50 -8.25 18.81
CA ALA A 455 16.85 -8.77 17.49
C ALA A 455 18.12 -9.63 17.56
N ARG A 456 18.05 -10.85 17.00
CA ARG A 456 19.16 -11.82 17.03
C ARG A 456 19.69 -12.15 15.64
N ALA A 457 18.80 -12.40 14.70
CA ALA A 457 19.16 -12.76 13.33
C ALA A 457 18.12 -12.25 12.35
N THR A 458 18.50 -12.14 11.08
CA THR A 458 17.62 -11.78 9.99
C THR A 458 17.92 -12.63 8.77
N PHE A 459 16.94 -12.73 7.87
CA PHE A 459 17.11 -13.36 6.56
C PHE A 459 16.30 -12.57 5.53
N GLY A 460 17.00 -11.94 4.58
CA GLY A 460 16.38 -11.12 3.54
C GLY A 460 15.54 -9.97 4.07
N TYR A 461 16.00 -9.26 5.10
CA TYR A 461 15.24 -8.19 5.77
C TYR A 461 14.89 -7.01 4.84
N GLU A 462 15.57 -6.83 3.70
CA GLU A 462 15.24 -5.85 2.66
C GLU A 462 14.18 -6.35 1.66
N GLY A 463 13.84 -7.64 1.72
CA GLY A 463 12.93 -8.32 0.81
C GLY A 463 13.65 -9.33 -0.08
N ILE A 464 13.14 -10.56 -0.09
CA ILE A 464 13.64 -11.66 -0.91
C ILE A 464 12.97 -11.62 -2.28
N GLU A 465 13.76 -11.48 -3.34
CA GLU A 465 13.25 -11.46 -4.72
C GLU A 465 12.52 -12.77 -5.05
N GLY A 466 11.35 -12.67 -5.68
CA GLY A 466 10.54 -13.82 -6.06
C GLY A 466 9.90 -14.59 -4.91
N SER A 467 9.97 -14.11 -3.66
CA SER A 467 9.32 -14.79 -2.52
C SER A 467 7.79 -14.76 -2.58
N ILE A 468 7.22 -13.80 -3.31
CA ILE A 468 5.80 -13.76 -3.69
C ILE A 468 5.74 -13.90 -5.22
N PRO A 469 4.96 -14.87 -5.75
CA PRO A 469 4.77 -15.02 -7.18
C PRO A 469 4.20 -13.76 -7.84
N THR A 470 4.56 -13.53 -9.11
CA THR A 470 4.02 -12.39 -9.89
C THR A 470 2.53 -12.50 -10.14
N GLU A 471 2.00 -13.72 -10.19
CA GLU A 471 0.59 -14.03 -10.31
C GLU A 471 0.14 -14.92 -9.16
N PHE A 472 -1.03 -14.61 -8.61
CA PHE A 472 -1.70 -15.39 -7.58
C PHE A 472 -3.22 -15.24 -7.73
N ASN A 473 -3.93 -16.19 -7.14
CA ASN A 473 -5.36 -16.12 -6.95
C ASN A 473 -5.68 -15.51 -5.58
N LEU A 474 -6.83 -14.86 -5.48
CA LEU A 474 -7.32 -14.38 -4.19
C LEU A 474 -7.69 -15.57 -3.30
N ASN A 475 -7.47 -15.41 -2.00
CA ASN A 475 -7.80 -16.38 -0.96
C ASN A 475 -6.99 -17.68 -0.97
N GLU A 476 -6.08 -17.87 -1.93
CA GLU A 476 -5.13 -18.98 -1.93
C GLU A 476 -3.87 -18.63 -1.11
N VAL A 477 -3.46 -19.54 -0.22
CA VAL A 477 -2.29 -19.34 0.64
C VAL A 477 -1.02 -19.59 -0.14
N ILE A 478 -0.14 -18.59 -0.17
CA ILE A 478 1.22 -18.66 -0.69
C ILE A 478 2.14 -18.98 0.47
N ASN A 479 2.80 -20.14 0.41
CA ASN A 479 3.77 -20.58 1.41
C ASN A 479 5.19 -20.24 0.94
N TYR A 480 5.98 -19.63 1.82
CA TYR A 480 7.40 -19.41 1.59
C TYR A 480 8.21 -19.82 2.81
N ASN A 481 9.15 -20.75 2.60
CA ASN A 481 9.88 -21.39 3.68
C ASN A 481 11.34 -20.93 3.67
N VAL A 482 11.85 -20.58 4.84
CA VAL A 482 13.26 -20.27 5.05
C VAL A 482 13.79 -21.02 6.26
N GLN A 483 15.11 -21.18 6.32
CA GLN A 483 15.79 -21.69 7.49
C GLN A 483 16.77 -20.62 7.98
N ILE A 484 16.56 -20.12 9.20
CA ILE A 484 17.36 -19.03 9.77
C ILE A 484 18.33 -19.61 10.79
N PRO A 485 19.65 -19.52 10.57
CA PRO A 485 20.65 -19.97 11.54
C PRO A 485 20.50 -19.24 12.88
N ILE A 486 20.55 -19.98 13.98
CA ILE A 486 20.51 -19.43 15.34
C ILE A 486 21.93 -18.97 15.70
N PRO A 487 22.15 -17.67 15.96
CA PRO A 487 23.46 -17.18 16.38
C PRO A 487 23.87 -17.74 17.74
N SER A 488 25.17 -17.93 17.95
CA SER A 488 25.73 -18.36 19.24
C SER A 488 25.47 -17.37 20.40
N THR A 489 25.06 -16.14 20.09
CA THR A 489 24.71 -15.08 21.06
C THR A 489 23.30 -15.24 21.65
N VAL A 490 22.48 -16.14 21.10
CA VAL A 490 21.18 -16.50 21.67
C VAL A 490 21.37 -17.23 23.00
N GLN A 491 20.70 -16.76 24.06
CA GLN A 491 20.86 -17.33 25.41
C GLN A 491 19.96 -18.54 25.61
N ASN A 492 18.71 -18.45 25.16
CA ASN A 492 17.70 -19.49 25.32
C ASN A 492 16.80 -19.58 24.08
N LYS A 493 16.92 -20.68 23.34
CA LYS A 493 16.11 -20.94 22.13
C LYS A 493 14.61 -20.98 22.39
N LYS A 494 14.18 -21.27 23.64
CA LYS A 494 12.76 -21.27 24.03
C LYS A 494 12.17 -19.89 24.20
N ASN A 495 12.97 -18.83 24.10
CA ASN A 495 12.48 -17.46 24.13
C ASN A 495 12.56 -16.81 22.75
N LEU A 496 12.79 -17.59 21.69
CA LEU A 496 12.87 -17.06 20.33
C LEU A 496 11.47 -16.84 19.77
N ASN A 497 11.29 -15.72 19.06
CA ASN A 497 10.16 -15.51 18.17
C ASN A 497 10.65 -15.37 16.73
N ALA A 498 9.87 -15.88 15.78
CA ALA A 498 10.08 -15.73 14.36
C ALA A 498 9.06 -14.75 13.78
N ILE A 499 9.58 -13.75 13.08
CA ILE A 499 8.78 -12.69 12.46
C ILE A 499 8.93 -12.79 10.95
N ALA A 500 7.80 -12.75 10.24
CA ALA A 500 7.75 -12.54 8.79
C ALA A 500 7.19 -11.14 8.50
N ILE A 501 7.85 -10.41 7.62
CA ILE A 501 7.42 -9.09 7.14
C ILE A 501 7.12 -9.15 5.66
N LEU A 502 6.02 -8.52 5.24
CA LEU A 502 5.65 -8.35 3.85
C LEU A 502 5.98 -6.93 3.43
N ILE A 503 6.81 -6.75 2.40
CA ILE A 503 7.37 -5.47 1.95
C ILE A 503 6.77 -5.12 0.58
N ASP A 504 6.28 -3.89 0.43
CA ASP A 504 5.93 -3.31 -0.87
C ASP A 504 7.21 -2.86 -1.59
N SER A 505 7.59 -3.59 -2.63
CA SER A 505 8.81 -3.40 -3.43
C SER A 505 8.89 -2.03 -4.11
N LEU A 506 7.75 -1.36 -4.31
CA LEU A 506 7.72 -0.03 -4.92
C LEU A 506 8.18 1.06 -3.94
N THR A 507 7.89 0.86 -2.65
CA THR A 507 8.11 1.88 -1.61
C THR A 507 9.18 1.51 -0.59
N GLY A 508 9.52 0.22 -0.48
CA GLY A 508 10.36 -0.33 0.58
C GLY A 508 9.64 -0.43 1.94
N TYR A 509 8.37 -0.03 2.03
CA TYR A 509 7.60 -0.06 3.27
C TYR A 509 7.07 -1.46 3.56
N VAL A 510 6.93 -1.77 4.85
CA VAL A 510 6.24 -2.99 5.29
C VAL A 510 4.74 -2.78 5.12
N ASP A 511 4.07 -3.68 4.40
CA ASP A 511 2.62 -3.68 4.22
C ASP A 511 1.92 -4.35 5.42
N ASN A 512 2.44 -5.48 5.88
CA ASN A 512 1.92 -6.25 7.02
C ASN A 512 3.02 -7.14 7.63
N ALA A 513 2.79 -7.69 8.82
CA ALA A 513 3.72 -8.58 9.49
C ALA A 513 2.99 -9.64 10.33
N ALA A 514 3.71 -10.71 10.68
CA ALA A 514 3.27 -11.73 11.60
C ALA A 514 4.44 -12.20 12.48
N GLU A 515 4.12 -12.62 13.70
CA GLU A 515 5.06 -13.17 14.67
C GLU A 515 4.53 -14.50 15.20
N ALA A 516 5.42 -15.47 15.40
CA ALA A 516 5.13 -16.71 16.09
C ALA A 516 6.29 -17.08 17.02
N HIS A 517 5.95 -17.56 18.21
CA HIS A 517 6.92 -18.08 19.17
C HIS A 517 7.50 -19.41 18.66
N VAL A 518 8.83 -19.54 18.69
CA VAL A 518 9.52 -20.72 18.16
C VAL A 518 9.23 -21.94 19.03
N GLY A 519 8.70 -23.00 18.43
CA GLY A 519 8.41 -24.25 19.12
C GLY A 519 7.14 -24.23 19.98
N ALA A 520 6.33 -23.17 19.91
CA ALA A 520 4.91 -23.32 20.20
C ALA A 520 4.33 -24.21 19.11
N ASN A 521 3.76 -25.37 19.47
CA ASN A 521 3.04 -26.20 18.52
C ASN A 521 1.94 -25.35 17.85
N SER A 522 1.68 -25.60 16.57
CA SER A 522 0.62 -25.00 15.72
C SER A 522 -0.82 -25.16 16.24
N ALA A 523 -1.01 -25.44 17.54
CA ALA A 523 -2.30 -25.39 18.21
C ALA A 523 -2.70 -23.97 18.65
N ASP A 524 -1.75 -23.03 18.75
CA ASP A 524 -1.99 -21.62 19.11
C ASP A 524 -1.94 -20.67 17.89
N CYS A 525 -1.74 -21.22 16.70
CA CYS A 525 -1.80 -20.56 15.40
C CYS A 525 -2.88 -21.29 14.58
N ILE A 526 -3.76 -20.58 13.88
CA ILE A 526 -4.91 -21.19 13.20
C ILE A 526 -4.40 -22.02 12.02
N GLU A 527 -4.39 -23.35 12.16
CA GLU A 527 -4.38 -24.28 11.02
C GLU A 527 -5.72 -24.13 10.28
N THR A 528 -5.71 -23.54 9.09
CA THR A 528 -6.71 -23.90 8.07
C THR A 528 -6.29 -25.23 7.47
N THR A 529 -6.57 -26.34 8.16
CA THR A 529 -6.51 -27.67 7.54
C THR A 529 -7.50 -27.76 6.39
N GLU A 530 -7.02 -28.40 5.33
CA GLU A 530 -7.60 -28.54 4.00
C GLU A 530 -9.10 -28.88 3.93
N ASN A 531 -9.80 -28.13 3.07
CA ASN A 531 -10.63 -28.61 1.95
C ASN A 531 -11.37 -29.97 2.06
N ALA A 532 -12.11 -30.20 3.13
CA ALA A 532 -13.31 -31.04 3.09
C ALA A 532 -14.51 -30.18 3.52
N ALA A 533 -15.52 -30.06 2.65
CA ALA A 533 -16.76 -29.27 2.79
C ALA A 533 -17.08 -28.91 4.25
N SER A 534 -16.46 -27.84 4.73
CA SER A 534 -16.52 -27.48 6.13
C SER A 534 -17.89 -26.85 6.40
N PRO A 535 -18.60 -27.27 7.45
CA PRO A 535 -19.94 -26.77 7.70
C PRO A 535 -19.94 -25.25 7.93
N VAL A 536 -21.03 -24.60 7.54
CA VAL A 536 -21.17 -23.14 7.69
C VAL A 536 -21.54 -22.87 9.14
N VAL A 537 -20.63 -22.24 9.88
CA VAL A 537 -20.80 -21.92 11.30
C VAL A 537 -21.03 -20.40 11.41
N ARG A 538 -22.16 -19.99 11.99
CA ARG A 538 -22.52 -18.59 12.24
C ARG A 538 -23.24 -18.44 13.58
N ILE A 539 -23.34 -17.24 14.12
CA ILE A 539 -24.22 -16.94 15.26
C ILE A 539 -25.36 -16.06 14.78
N GLN A 540 -26.60 -16.46 15.09
CA GLN A 540 -27.82 -15.74 14.73
C GLN A 540 -28.65 -15.54 15.99
N ASN A 541 -28.91 -14.28 16.35
CA ASN A 541 -29.66 -13.89 17.56
C ASN A 541 -29.12 -14.56 18.84
N GLY A 542 -27.80 -14.62 18.99
CA GLY A 542 -27.11 -15.21 20.13
C GLY A 542 -27.02 -16.74 20.09
N ASN A 543 -27.50 -17.40 19.04
CA ASN A 543 -27.46 -18.86 18.92
C ASN A 543 -26.52 -19.30 17.81
N LEU A 544 -25.69 -20.29 18.10
CA LEU A 544 -24.83 -20.93 17.11
C LEU A 544 -25.69 -21.72 16.11
N VAL A 545 -25.46 -21.48 14.83
CA VAL A 545 -26.06 -22.21 13.70
C VAL A 545 -24.92 -22.87 12.93
N VAL A 546 -25.05 -24.17 12.68
CA VAL A 546 -24.05 -24.97 11.95
C VAL A 546 -24.72 -25.73 10.81
N ASP A 547 -24.73 -25.15 9.61
CA ASP A 547 -25.35 -25.78 8.44
C ASP A 547 -24.42 -26.82 7.81
N GLY A 548 -25.00 -27.94 7.38
CA GLY A 548 -24.26 -29.03 6.75
C GLY A 548 -23.47 -29.90 7.72
N TYR A 549 -23.65 -29.72 9.04
CA TYR A 549 -23.05 -30.56 10.08
C TYR A 549 -24.11 -31.35 10.83
N ASN A 550 -23.87 -32.65 10.99
CA ASN A 550 -24.72 -33.53 11.79
C ASN A 550 -23.88 -34.18 12.90
N GLY A 551 -23.41 -33.36 13.83
CA GLY A 551 -22.58 -33.78 14.96
C GLY A 551 -22.68 -32.80 16.13
N ASN A 552 -22.05 -33.13 17.25
CA ASN A 552 -22.02 -32.26 18.43
C ASN A 552 -21.02 -31.12 18.23
N VAL A 553 -21.34 -29.96 18.79
CA VAL A 553 -20.45 -28.78 18.77
C VAL A 553 -20.21 -28.27 20.18
N LYS A 554 -18.99 -27.81 20.42
CA LYS A 554 -18.61 -27.10 21.65
C LYS A 554 -18.17 -25.69 21.29
N VAL A 555 -18.59 -24.72 22.09
CA VAL A 555 -18.25 -23.30 21.93
C VAL A 555 -17.37 -22.89 23.09
N TYR A 556 -16.28 -22.20 22.78
CA TYR A 556 -15.33 -21.70 23.77
C TYR A 556 -15.14 -20.20 23.56
N THR A 557 -14.96 -19.46 24.65
CA THR A 557 -14.40 -18.11 24.61
C THR A 557 -12.90 -18.17 24.35
N LEU A 558 -12.28 -17.04 24.01
CA LEU A 558 -10.85 -16.96 23.68
C LEU A 558 -9.92 -17.34 24.84
N ASP A 559 -10.39 -17.27 26.08
CA ASP A 559 -9.66 -17.72 27.28
C ASP A 559 -9.78 -19.25 27.51
N GLY A 560 -10.44 -19.98 26.60
CA GLY A 560 -10.63 -21.42 26.68
C GLY A 560 -11.84 -21.87 27.52
N THR A 561 -12.65 -20.95 28.05
CA THR A 561 -13.85 -21.30 28.82
C THR A 561 -14.95 -21.82 27.89
N GLN A 562 -15.45 -23.04 28.15
CA GLN A 562 -16.58 -23.58 27.39
C GLN A 562 -17.88 -22.85 27.76
N VAL A 563 -18.60 -22.37 26.75
CA VAL A 563 -19.90 -21.67 26.90
C VAL A 563 -21.01 -22.43 26.16
N ALA A 564 -22.26 -22.15 26.54
CA ALA A 564 -23.41 -22.72 25.85
C ALA A 564 -23.52 -22.17 24.42
N PRO A 565 -23.93 -22.98 23.42
CA PRO A 565 -24.11 -22.52 22.03
C PRO A 565 -25.35 -21.61 21.82
N THR A 566 -25.94 -21.10 22.90
CA THR A 566 -27.16 -20.29 22.90
C THR A 566 -27.00 -19.10 23.84
N SER A 567 -27.68 -17.99 23.55
CA SER A 567 -27.58 -16.74 24.32
C SER A 567 -26.15 -16.19 24.46
N LEU A 568 -25.32 -16.39 23.43
CA LEU A 568 -23.98 -15.84 23.32
C LEU A 568 -24.04 -14.31 23.31
N SER A 569 -23.13 -13.66 24.03
CA SER A 569 -22.90 -12.22 23.96
C SER A 569 -22.09 -11.85 22.71
N HIS A 570 -22.08 -10.58 22.31
CA HIS A 570 -21.17 -10.14 21.23
C HIS A 570 -19.72 -10.41 21.65
N GLY A 571 -18.93 -11.00 20.77
CA GLY A 571 -17.60 -11.48 21.10
C GLY A 571 -17.06 -12.53 20.14
N ILE A 572 -15.86 -13.00 20.43
CA ILE A 572 -15.17 -14.00 19.61
C ILE A 572 -15.23 -15.35 20.31
N TYR A 573 -15.62 -16.36 19.54
CA TYR A 573 -15.78 -17.73 19.99
C TYR A 573 -14.99 -18.69 19.12
N VAL A 574 -14.55 -19.79 19.73
CA VAL A 574 -13.98 -20.95 19.06
C VAL A 574 -15.04 -22.05 19.07
N VAL A 575 -15.43 -22.51 17.89
CA VAL A 575 -16.41 -23.59 17.72
C VAL A 575 -15.68 -24.83 17.26
N LYS A 576 -15.83 -25.90 18.03
CA LYS A 576 -15.24 -27.20 17.75
C LYS A 576 -16.34 -28.20 17.42
N GLY A 577 -16.28 -28.77 16.22
CA GLY A 577 -17.10 -29.91 15.82
C GLY A 577 -16.50 -31.22 16.33
N GLU A 578 -17.28 -32.00 17.08
CA GLU A 578 -16.91 -33.35 17.54
C GLU A 578 -17.66 -34.42 16.75
N GLY A 579 -16.94 -35.38 16.17
CA GLY A 579 -17.52 -36.47 15.38
C GLY A 579 -16.59 -36.99 14.29
N ALA A 580 -17.16 -37.66 13.28
CA ALA A 580 -16.42 -38.20 12.12
C ALA A 580 -15.85 -37.11 11.20
N GLN A 581 -16.45 -35.91 11.21
CA GLN A 581 -15.91 -34.71 10.60
C GLN A 581 -15.51 -33.76 11.74
N GLN A 582 -14.21 -33.62 12.00
CA GLN A 582 -13.70 -32.69 12.99
C GLN A 582 -13.38 -31.36 12.33
N PHE A 583 -13.76 -30.26 12.98
CA PHE A 583 -13.40 -28.92 12.55
C PHE A 583 -13.22 -28.01 13.76
N VAL A 584 -12.44 -26.95 13.58
CA VAL A 584 -12.32 -25.83 14.52
C VAL A 584 -12.53 -24.55 13.72
N LYS A 585 -13.47 -23.70 14.15
CA LYS A 585 -13.75 -22.40 13.53
C LYS A 585 -13.80 -21.31 14.56
N ARG A 586 -13.02 -20.25 14.32
CA ARG A 586 -13.17 -18.98 15.03
C ARG A 586 -14.31 -18.21 14.40
N ILE A 587 -15.26 -17.75 15.22
CA ILE A 587 -16.40 -16.95 14.78
C ILE A 587 -16.52 -15.71 15.67
N ALA A 588 -16.89 -14.59 15.06
CA ALA A 588 -17.28 -13.39 15.78
C ALA A 588 -18.80 -13.28 15.75
N TYR A 589 -19.40 -12.87 16.86
CA TYR A 589 -20.81 -12.50 16.97
C TYR A 589 -20.96 -11.03 17.36
#